data_AF-A0A8D8IYN4-F1
#
_entry.id   AF-A0A8D8IYN4-F1
#
_cell.length_a   1.000
_cell.length_b   1.000
_cell.length_c   1.000
_cell.angle_alpha   90.00
_cell.angle_beta   90.00
_cell.angle_gamma   90.00
#
_symmetry.space_group_name_H-M   'P 1'
#
loop_
_entity.id
_entity.type
_entity.pdbx_description
1 polymer ?
#
loop_
_entity_poly.entity_id
_entity_poly.type
_entity_poly.pdbx_seq_one_letter_code
_entity_poly.pdbx_strand_id
1 'polypeptide(L)'
;VRFHQPCSSDVRLSSSLSQFVNKGKESKNFHSALKSHRVQCFAFILSIEPRALPRACVLCLCEAELNRTKDNRARLRGKQELHKDSESRLALGAGASSVRSFLSTNAECSFGLKSPFAFACSSGRNTHTHTVMADKVKVCIVGSGNWGSAIAKIVGVNAKRLPTFEDRVTMYVFEEQVDGKKLTEIINSTHENVKYLPGHKLPENIVAVPDVVEAAKDADILIFVVPHQFIRGLGQQLLGKIKKTAVGLSLIKGFDVAEGGGMELISHLITKHLNIPCNVLMGANLANEVAEEKFCETTIGCRDMKVAQTFRDLFQTPNFRVVVVDDVDAVEICGALKNIVACGAGFVDGMGGGDNTKAAVIRLGLMEM
;
A
#
# COMPACT_ATOMS: atom_id res chain seq x y z
N VAL A 1 31.78 35.29 13.56
CA VAL A 1 31.16 36.60 13.90
C VAL A 1 29.92 36.33 14.76
N ARG A 2 29.64 37.14 15.80
CA ARG A 2 28.41 36.99 16.61
C ARG A 2 27.22 37.63 15.91
N PHE A 3 26.00 37.15 16.17
CA PHE A 3 24.93 38.00 16.72
C PHE A 3 23.83 37.14 17.40
N HIS A 4 23.25 37.66 18.49
CA HIS A 4 21.99 37.21 19.06
C HIS A 4 20.86 38.10 18.52
N GLN A 5 19.66 37.55 18.29
CA GLN A 5 18.49 37.81 19.16
C GLN A 5 17.30 36.92 18.76
N PRO A 6 16.30 36.71 19.66
CA PRO A 6 15.12 35.89 19.40
C PRO A 6 14.00 36.70 18.72
N CYS A 7 13.13 36.01 17.98
CA CYS A 7 11.89 36.60 17.47
C CYS A 7 10.68 36.02 18.24
N SER A 8 10.05 36.85 19.07
CA SER A 8 8.77 36.56 19.70
C SER A 8 7.63 37.10 18.83
N SER A 9 6.66 36.26 18.48
CA SER A 9 5.43 36.70 17.81
C SER A 9 4.23 35.87 18.29
N ASP A 10 3.27 36.52 18.94
CA ASP A 10 2.07 35.88 19.47
C ASP A 10 1.20 35.27 18.36
N VAL A 11 1.08 33.94 18.36
CA VAL A 11 0.00 33.25 17.64
C VAL A 11 -1.30 33.49 18.41
N ARG A 12 -1.99 34.60 18.08
CA ARG A 12 -3.32 34.89 18.60
C ARG A 12 -4.31 33.80 18.19
N LEU A 13 -4.61 32.90 19.12
CA LEU A 13 -5.71 31.95 19.01
C LEU A 13 -6.99 32.69 18.65
N SER A 14 -7.67 32.26 17.58
CA SER A 14 -8.89 32.91 17.13
C SER A 14 -10.02 32.73 18.16
N SER A 15 -10.86 33.75 18.29
CA SER A 15 -11.98 33.81 19.23
C SER A 15 -12.99 32.66 19.08
N SER A 16 -12.94 31.94 17.97
CA SER A 16 -13.74 30.74 17.70
C SER A 16 -13.44 29.58 18.67
N LEU A 17 -12.19 29.39 19.14
CA LEU A 17 -11.88 28.32 20.10
C LEU A 17 -12.58 28.54 21.45
N SER A 18 -12.59 29.79 21.94
CA SER A 18 -13.15 30.16 23.24
C SER A 18 -14.64 29.85 23.36
N GLN A 19 -15.39 29.93 22.26
CA GLN A 19 -16.82 29.60 22.24
C GLN A 19 -17.09 28.09 22.16
N PHE A 20 -16.15 27.28 21.65
CA PHE A 20 -16.33 25.83 21.53
C PHE A 20 -16.21 25.09 22.87
N VAL A 21 -15.29 25.52 23.74
CA VAL A 21 -15.07 24.90 25.08
C VAL A 21 -16.36 24.89 25.92
N ASN A 22 -17.16 25.96 25.85
CA ASN A 22 -18.41 26.06 26.62
C ASN A 22 -19.58 25.22 26.07
N LYS A 23 -19.53 24.74 24.82
CA LYS A 23 -20.59 23.88 24.24
C LYS A 23 -20.37 22.38 24.47
N GLY A 24 -19.22 21.98 25.02
CA GLY A 24 -18.87 20.56 25.23
C GLY A 24 -19.56 19.86 26.40
N LYS A 25 -20.36 20.55 27.23
CA LYS A 25 -20.92 20.01 28.48
C LYS A 25 -22.28 19.28 28.35
N GLU A 26 -22.99 19.41 27.23
CA GLU A 26 -24.33 18.80 27.07
C GLU A 26 -24.53 18.16 25.68
N SER A 27 -24.36 16.84 25.59
CA SER A 27 -25.18 15.98 24.69
C SER A 27 -24.96 14.49 24.95
N LYS A 28 -26.05 13.74 25.15
CA LYS A 28 -26.03 12.26 25.27
C LYS A 28 -25.97 11.60 23.88
N ASN A 29 -24.86 11.71 23.14
CA ASN A 29 -24.74 11.04 21.84
C ASN A 29 -23.29 10.70 21.40
N PHE A 30 -22.58 9.96 22.26
CA PHE A 30 -21.18 9.54 22.12
C PHE A 30 -20.80 8.95 20.73
N HIS A 31 -21.72 8.19 20.11
CA HIS A 31 -21.48 7.55 18.81
C HIS A 31 -21.49 8.53 17.62
N SER A 32 -22.08 9.72 17.78
CA SER A 32 -22.04 10.80 16.78
C SER A 32 -20.77 11.64 16.90
N ALA A 33 -20.33 11.95 18.12
CA ALA A 33 -19.07 12.66 18.39
C ALA A 33 -17.86 11.89 17.83
N LEU A 34 -17.84 10.56 17.99
CA LEU A 34 -16.82 9.68 17.40
C LEU A 34 -16.80 9.68 15.86
N LYS A 35 -17.92 9.98 15.19
CA LYS A 35 -17.93 10.22 13.73
C LYS A 35 -17.43 11.64 13.40
N SER A 36 -17.88 12.65 14.15
CA SER A 36 -17.48 14.05 13.97
C SER A 36 -15.97 14.25 14.07
N HIS A 37 -15.33 13.77 15.14
CA HIS A 37 -13.89 13.97 15.34
C HIS A 37 -13.02 13.25 14.29
N ARG A 38 -13.45 12.09 13.79
CA ARG A 38 -12.74 11.39 12.69
C ARG A 38 -12.75 12.18 11.40
N VAL A 39 -13.87 12.82 11.07
CA VAL A 39 -13.96 13.74 9.92
C VAL A 39 -13.08 14.97 10.16
N GLN A 40 -13.02 15.49 11.38
CA GLN A 40 -12.18 16.65 11.73
C GLN A 40 -10.67 16.36 11.60
N CYS A 41 -10.17 15.21 12.06
CA CYS A 41 -8.75 14.86 11.87
C CYS A 41 -8.37 14.70 10.39
N PHE A 42 -9.23 14.04 9.59
CA PHE A 42 -9.02 13.93 8.14
C PHE A 42 -9.07 15.29 7.44
N ALA A 43 -10.06 16.12 7.77
CA ALA A 43 -10.18 17.48 7.24
C ALA A 43 -9.00 18.37 7.65
N PHE A 44 -8.42 18.18 8.85
CA PHE A 44 -7.25 18.94 9.29
C PHE A 44 -5.99 18.58 8.50
N ILE A 45 -5.73 17.28 8.27
CA ILE A 45 -4.63 16.82 7.39
C ILE A 45 -4.81 17.37 5.96
N LEU A 46 -6.05 17.38 5.45
CA LEU A 46 -6.39 17.95 4.14
C LEU A 46 -6.44 19.50 4.11
N SER A 47 -6.31 20.17 5.26
CA SER A 47 -6.27 21.64 5.36
C SER A 47 -4.85 22.22 5.39
N ILE A 48 -3.83 21.35 5.45
CA ILE A 48 -2.44 21.73 5.15
C ILE A 48 -2.38 22.10 3.67
N GLU A 49 -1.72 23.22 3.32
CA GLU A 49 -1.82 23.79 1.97
C GLU A 49 -1.45 22.77 0.87
N PRO A 50 -2.28 22.59 -0.17
CA PRO A 50 -2.11 21.54 -1.19
C PRO A 50 -0.94 21.78 -2.16
N ARG A 51 0.01 22.64 -1.79
CA ARG A 51 1.29 22.92 -2.48
C ARG A 51 2.52 22.44 -1.70
N ALA A 52 2.36 22.08 -0.43
CA ALA A 52 3.48 21.86 0.49
C ALA A 52 3.92 20.38 0.65
N LEU A 53 3.12 19.41 0.16
CA LEU A 53 3.31 17.98 0.48
C LEU A 53 3.10 17.08 -0.75
N PRO A 54 4.03 16.13 -1.04
CA PRO A 54 3.82 15.09 -2.04
C PRO A 54 2.62 14.19 -1.68
N ARG A 55 1.78 13.87 -2.67
CA ARG A 55 0.59 13.02 -2.50
C ARG A 55 0.92 11.64 -1.90
N ALA A 56 2.13 11.13 -2.15
CA ALA A 56 2.62 9.86 -1.61
C ALA A 56 2.70 9.84 -0.07
N CYS A 57 3.19 10.92 0.55
CA CYS A 57 3.35 11.00 2.01
C CYS A 57 2.00 11.08 2.73
N VAL A 58 1.01 11.78 2.17
CA VAL A 58 -0.36 11.84 2.72
C VAL A 58 -1.02 10.45 2.73
N LEU A 59 -0.81 9.64 1.69
CA LEU A 59 -1.31 8.27 1.62
C LEU A 59 -0.63 7.35 2.64
N CYS A 60 0.68 7.47 2.85
CA CYS A 60 1.42 6.61 3.78
C CYS A 60 1.00 6.77 5.25
N LEU A 61 0.59 7.96 5.69
CA LEU A 61 0.24 8.20 7.10
C LEU A 61 -1.20 7.81 7.50
N CYS A 62 -2.10 7.60 6.53
CA CYS A 62 -3.42 7.02 6.81
C CYS A 62 -3.30 5.61 7.46
N GLU A 63 -2.20 4.90 7.20
CA GLU A 63 -1.85 3.60 7.80
C GLU A 63 -1.78 3.67 9.35
N ALA A 64 -1.14 4.71 9.89
CA ALA A 64 -0.87 4.84 11.33
C ALA A 64 -2.14 5.02 12.19
N GLU A 65 -3.19 5.57 11.60
CA GLU A 65 -4.46 5.85 12.26
C GLU A 65 -5.46 4.69 12.10
N LEU A 66 -5.46 4.01 10.94
CA LEU A 66 -6.36 2.87 10.70
C LEU A 66 -6.01 1.66 11.56
N ASN A 67 -4.71 1.40 11.79
CA ASN A 67 -4.18 0.15 12.37
C ASN A 67 -4.71 -0.21 13.78
N ARG A 68 -5.25 0.74 14.57
CA ARG A 68 -5.84 0.43 15.90
C ARG A 68 -7.36 0.45 15.97
N THR A 69 -8.07 0.82 14.90
CA THR A 69 -9.55 0.84 14.91
C THR A 69 -10.18 -0.57 15.00
N LYS A 70 -9.43 -1.61 14.62
CA LYS A 70 -9.79 -3.03 14.76
C LYS A 70 -9.40 -3.58 16.12
N ASP A 71 -8.20 -3.27 16.58
CA ASP A 71 -7.63 -3.76 17.84
C ASP A 71 -8.46 -3.30 19.05
N ASN A 72 -8.82 -2.00 19.09
CA ASN A 72 -9.75 -1.48 20.10
C ASN A 72 -11.17 -2.07 19.99
N ARG A 73 -11.63 -2.51 18.80
CA ARG A 73 -12.93 -3.22 18.67
C ARG A 73 -12.87 -4.63 19.26
N ALA A 74 -11.78 -5.37 19.05
CA ALA A 74 -11.58 -6.69 19.67
C ALA A 74 -11.52 -6.56 21.21
N ARG A 75 -10.71 -5.61 21.70
CA ARG A 75 -10.52 -5.36 23.13
C ARG A 75 -11.80 -4.85 23.84
N LEU A 76 -12.67 -4.14 23.14
CA LEU A 76 -13.99 -3.75 23.64
C LEU A 76 -15.02 -4.90 23.63
N ARG A 77 -14.99 -5.81 22.65
CA ARG A 77 -15.87 -6.99 22.63
C ARG A 77 -15.58 -7.93 23.79
N GLY A 78 -14.31 -8.30 24.00
CA GLY A 78 -13.94 -9.16 25.14
C GLY A 78 -14.30 -8.55 26.51
N LYS A 79 -14.27 -7.21 26.64
CA LYS A 79 -14.77 -6.51 27.84
C LYS A 79 -16.30 -6.47 27.96
N GLN A 80 -17.05 -6.55 26.86
CA GLN A 80 -18.52 -6.63 26.88
C GLN A 80 -19.02 -8.06 27.13
N GLU A 81 -18.25 -9.08 26.75
CA GLU A 81 -18.56 -10.48 27.07
C GLU A 81 -18.31 -10.77 28.55
N LEU A 82 -17.16 -10.37 29.10
CA LEU A 82 -16.84 -10.44 30.54
C LEU A 82 -17.82 -9.67 31.45
N HIS A 83 -18.61 -8.74 30.92
CA HIS A 83 -19.61 -7.98 31.69
C HIS A 83 -21.03 -8.57 31.61
N LYS A 84 -21.29 -9.58 30.78
CA LYS A 84 -22.64 -10.16 30.62
C LYS A 84 -22.98 -11.27 31.60
N ASP A 85 -21.99 -11.95 32.17
CA ASP A 85 -22.21 -13.07 33.09
C ASP A 85 -22.64 -12.64 34.52
N SER A 86 -22.80 -11.33 34.77
CA SER A 86 -23.16 -10.79 36.09
C SER A 86 -24.56 -10.15 36.20
N GLU A 87 -25.25 -9.87 35.10
CA GLU A 87 -26.59 -9.22 35.11
C GLU A 87 -27.59 -9.92 34.18
N SER A 88 -28.34 -10.91 34.70
CA SER A 88 -29.43 -11.56 33.96
C SER A 88 -30.61 -12.03 34.83
N ARG A 89 -31.33 -11.08 35.46
CA ARG A 89 -32.70 -11.30 35.94
C ARG A 89 -33.60 -10.09 35.66
N LEU A 90 -34.83 -10.38 35.21
CA LEU A 90 -36.01 -9.50 35.18
C LEU A 90 -35.93 -8.20 34.34
N ALA A 91 -36.49 -8.25 33.11
CA ALA A 91 -37.72 -7.51 32.77
C ALA A 91 -38.24 -7.89 31.37
N LEU A 92 -39.56 -7.80 31.17
CA LEU A 92 -40.26 -7.90 29.87
C LEU A 92 -40.92 -6.55 29.55
N GLY A 93 -41.13 -6.23 28.26
CA GLY A 93 -42.26 -5.36 27.88
C GLY A 93 -42.09 -4.41 26.69
N ALA A 94 -42.88 -4.68 25.63
CA ALA A 94 -43.53 -3.71 24.73
C ALA A 94 -42.71 -2.77 23.82
N GLY A 95 -43.37 -2.27 22.76
CA GLY A 95 -42.92 -1.19 21.88
C GLY A 95 -42.90 -1.55 20.39
N ALA A 96 -43.83 -1.00 19.60
CA ALA A 96 -43.91 -1.21 18.15
C ALA A 96 -44.21 0.09 17.39
N SER A 97 -43.88 0.13 16.09
CA SER A 97 -44.03 1.26 15.14
C SER A 97 -43.16 2.50 15.46
N SER A 98 -42.76 3.36 14.51
CA SER A 98 -42.97 3.41 13.05
C SER A 98 -41.61 3.84 12.39
N VAL A 99 -41.39 4.32 11.15
CA VAL A 99 -42.18 4.96 10.06
C VAL A 99 -41.68 4.40 8.70
N ARG A 100 -42.35 4.70 7.57
CA ARG A 100 -41.94 4.33 6.19
C ARG A 100 -42.02 5.54 5.24
N SER A 101 -41.40 5.45 4.06
CA SER A 101 -41.27 6.48 2.98
C SER A 101 -40.25 7.59 3.28
N PHE A 102 -39.36 7.95 2.34
CA PHE A 102 -39.68 8.70 1.11
C PHE A 102 -39.00 8.14 -0.15
N LEU A 103 -39.59 8.40 -1.34
CA LEU A 103 -39.04 8.10 -2.66
C LEU A 103 -39.57 9.10 -3.71
N SER A 104 -38.81 9.31 -4.78
CA SER A 104 -39.13 10.21 -5.94
C SER A 104 -39.14 11.71 -5.59
N THR A 105 -38.37 12.56 -6.27
CA THR A 105 -38.61 12.93 -7.67
C THR A 105 -37.36 13.55 -8.33
N ASN A 106 -37.29 13.38 -9.66
CA ASN A 106 -36.75 14.23 -10.75
C ASN A 106 -35.52 15.16 -10.48
N ALA A 107 -34.59 15.36 -11.41
CA ALA A 107 -34.76 15.39 -12.87
C ALA A 107 -33.49 15.00 -13.66
N GLU A 108 -33.68 14.74 -14.96
CA GLU A 108 -32.61 14.51 -15.93
C GLU A 108 -32.00 15.84 -16.41
N CYS A 109 -30.75 15.81 -16.88
CA CYS A 109 -30.22 16.85 -17.77
C CYS A 109 -29.26 16.22 -18.78
N SER A 110 -29.74 16.01 -20.00
CA SER A 110 -29.02 15.38 -21.10
C SER A 110 -28.77 16.39 -22.23
N PHE A 111 -27.50 16.69 -22.50
CA PHE A 111 -27.10 17.50 -23.65
C PHE A 111 -26.49 16.61 -24.74
N GLY A 112 -27.23 16.45 -25.85
CA GLY A 112 -26.75 15.77 -27.05
C GLY A 112 -26.37 16.77 -28.14
N LEU A 113 -25.24 16.52 -28.81
CA LEU A 113 -24.91 17.12 -30.10
C LEU A 113 -24.83 16.00 -31.15
N LYS A 114 -25.31 16.29 -32.37
CA LYS A 114 -25.44 15.31 -33.44
C LYS A 114 -24.25 15.33 -34.41
N SER A 115 -24.22 14.27 -35.21
CA SER A 115 -23.32 13.95 -36.33
C SER A 115 -23.45 14.97 -37.51
N PRO A 116 -22.75 14.82 -38.66
CA PRO A 116 -21.97 13.65 -39.10
C PRO A 116 -20.64 13.92 -39.84
N PHE A 117 -19.83 12.85 -39.95
CA PHE A 117 -19.22 12.47 -41.23
C PHE A 117 -19.18 10.95 -41.33
N ALA A 118 -19.63 10.40 -42.46
CA ALA A 118 -19.54 8.98 -42.78
C ALA A 118 -19.05 8.85 -44.22
N PHE A 119 -18.11 7.93 -44.44
CA PHE A 119 -17.63 7.55 -45.77
C PHE A 119 -17.45 6.04 -45.80
N ALA A 120 -17.80 5.39 -46.91
CA ALA A 120 -17.97 3.95 -46.96
C ALA A 120 -17.23 3.29 -48.13
N CYS A 121 -16.74 2.08 -47.85
CA CYS A 121 -16.41 1.01 -48.80
C CYS A 121 -15.27 1.22 -49.82
N SER A 122 -14.25 0.35 -49.76
CA SER A 122 -13.86 -0.45 -50.93
C SER A 122 -13.04 -1.70 -50.56
N SER A 123 -13.53 -2.87 -50.97
CA SER A 123 -12.76 -4.06 -51.40
C SER A 123 -11.36 -4.36 -50.82
N GLY A 124 -11.31 -5.34 -49.91
CA GLY A 124 -10.62 -6.62 -50.13
C GLY A 124 -9.10 -6.67 -50.40
N ARG A 125 -8.38 -7.33 -49.49
CA ARG A 125 -7.26 -8.22 -49.83
C ARG A 125 -7.01 -9.24 -48.72
N ASN A 126 -6.73 -10.49 -49.08
CA ASN A 126 -6.21 -11.46 -48.12
C ASN A 126 -4.78 -11.08 -47.77
N THR A 127 -4.53 -10.76 -46.51
CA THR A 127 -3.19 -10.75 -45.92
C THR A 127 -3.19 -11.73 -44.77
N HIS A 128 -2.43 -12.82 -44.88
CA HIS A 128 -2.10 -13.62 -43.71
C HIS A 128 -1.27 -12.76 -42.77
N THR A 129 -1.92 -12.20 -41.75
CA THR A 129 -1.22 -11.51 -40.66
C THR A 129 -0.44 -12.56 -39.90
N HIS A 130 0.84 -12.72 -40.25
CA HIS A 130 1.85 -13.18 -39.30
C HIS A 130 1.89 -12.15 -38.18
N THR A 131 1.02 -12.33 -37.19
CA THR A 131 1.05 -11.59 -35.94
C THR A 131 2.34 -11.98 -35.24
N VAL A 132 3.39 -11.20 -35.47
CA VAL A 132 4.61 -11.22 -34.66
C VAL A 132 4.16 -10.76 -33.28
N MET A 133 3.77 -11.72 -32.43
CA MET A 133 3.43 -11.43 -31.05
C MET A 133 4.69 -10.88 -30.39
N ALA A 134 4.60 -9.68 -29.83
CA ALA A 134 5.68 -9.14 -29.02
C ALA A 134 5.94 -10.09 -27.85
N ASP A 135 7.21 -10.29 -27.50
CA ASP A 135 7.58 -11.18 -26.41
C ASP A 135 6.89 -10.77 -25.10
N LYS A 136 6.22 -11.73 -24.48
CA LYS A 136 5.52 -11.57 -23.21
C LYS A 136 6.48 -11.18 -22.10
N VAL A 137 6.09 -10.17 -21.31
CA VAL A 137 6.88 -9.65 -20.19
C VAL A 137 6.97 -10.72 -19.08
N LYS A 138 8.18 -11.23 -18.82
CA LYS A 138 8.43 -12.22 -17.76
C LYS A 138 8.69 -11.52 -16.42
N VAL A 139 8.09 -12.02 -15.35
CA VAL A 139 8.16 -11.42 -14.00
C VAL A 139 8.81 -12.39 -13.01
N CYS A 140 9.76 -11.89 -12.23
CA CYS A 140 10.37 -12.57 -11.09
C CYS A 140 10.17 -11.76 -9.80
N ILE A 141 9.66 -12.40 -8.76
CA ILE A 141 9.53 -11.85 -7.41
C ILE A 141 10.73 -12.31 -6.58
N VAL A 142 11.63 -11.39 -6.27
CA VAL A 142 12.80 -11.62 -5.42
C VAL A 142 12.39 -11.43 -3.96
N GLY A 143 11.87 -12.49 -3.34
CA GLY A 143 11.52 -12.55 -1.92
C GLY A 143 10.20 -13.26 -1.61
N SER A 144 10.20 -14.09 -0.56
CA SER A 144 9.11 -15.00 -0.19
C SER A 144 8.47 -14.72 1.17
N GLY A 145 8.74 -13.57 1.78
CA GLY A 145 8.11 -13.17 3.05
C GLY A 145 6.60 -12.95 2.93
N ASN A 146 5.95 -12.53 4.02
CA ASN A 146 4.49 -12.31 4.06
C ASN A 146 4.04 -11.31 2.96
N TRP A 147 4.71 -10.16 2.86
CA TRP A 147 4.44 -9.17 1.82
C TRP A 147 4.73 -9.67 0.41
N GLY A 148 5.84 -10.40 0.20
CA GLY A 148 6.16 -11.01 -1.09
C GLY A 148 5.11 -12.02 -1.54
N SER A 149 4.57 -12.81 -0.62
CA SER A 149 3.50 -13.78 -0.89
C SER A 149 2.16 -13.11 -1.20
N ALA A 150 1.80 -12.05 -0.46
CA ALA A 150 0.58 -11.28 -0.72
C ALA A 150 0.64 -10.57 -2.09
N ILE A 151 1.82 -10.09 -2.49
CA ILE A 151 2.07 -9.52 -3.81
C ILE A 151 2.09 -10.60 -4.90
N ALA A 152 2.67 -11.78 -4.65
CA ALA A 152 2.62 -12.90 -5.60
C ALA A 152 1.17 -13.29 -5.94
N LYS A 153 0.23 -13.18 -4.98
CA LYS A 153 -1.19 -13.37 -5.25
C LYS A 153 -1.72 -12.39 -6.31
N ILE A 154 -1.43 -11.09 -6.18
CA ILE A 154 -1.84 -10.06 -7.16
C ILE A 154 -1.15 -10.27 -8.51
N VAL A 155 0.17 -10.39 -8.49
CA VAL A 155 1.03 -10.49 -9.69
C VAL A 155 0.65 -11.72 -10.50
N GLY A 156 0.44 -12.88 -9.87
CA GLY A 156 0.03 -14.11 -10.56
C GLY A 156 -1.36 -14.02 -11.19
N VAL A 157 -2.35 -13.44 -10.50
CA VAL A 157 -3.70 -13.22 -11.06
C VAL A 157 -3.65 -12.30 -12.28
N ASN A 158 -2.89 -11.20 -12.20
CA ASN A 158 -2.79 -10.24 -13.30
C ASN A 158 -1.96 -10.78 -14.47
N ALA A 159 -0.88 -11.51 -14.22
CA ALA A 159 -0.07 -12.16 -15.24
C ALA A 159 -0.86 -13.21 -16.05
N LYS A 160 -1.65 -14.06 -15.36
CA LYS A 160 -2.54 -15.06 -15.99
C LYS A 160 -3.69 -14.42 -16.78
N ARG A 161 -4.11 -13.21 -16.41
CA ARG A 161 -5.27 -12.50 -16.95
C ARG A 161 -4.96 -11.56 -18.13
N LEU A 162 -3.75 -11.02 -18.21
CA LEU A 162 -3.37 -9.97 -19.15
C LEU A 162 -2.42 -10.49 -20.24
N PRO A 163 -2.71 -10.28 -21.53
CA PRO A 163 -1.91 -10.86 -22.63
C PRO A 163 -0.48 -10.32 -22.71
N THR A 164 -0.21 -9.17 -22.08
CA THR A 164 1.11 -8.51 -22.02
C THR A 164 2.17 -9.32 -21.26
N PHE A 165 1.76 -10.16 -20.30
CA PHE A 165 2.67 -10.86 -19.40
C PHE A 165 2.77 -12.34 -19.74
N GLU A 166 3.86 -12.97 -19.32
CA GLU A 166 3.93 -14.43 -19.29
C GLU A 166 3.09 -14.97 -18.12
N ASP A 167 2.38 -16.08 -18.32
CA ASP A 167 1.54 -16.67 -17.26
C ASP A 167 2.42 -17.12 -16.08
N ARG A 168 3.50 -17.84 -16.37
CA ARG A 168 4.47 -18.30 -15.36
C ARG A 168 5.26 -17.13 -14.76
N VAL A 169 5.01 -16.86 -13.49
CA VAL A 169 5.77 -15.92 -12.65
C VAL A 169 6.69 -16.71 -11.73
N THR A 170 7.98 -16.36 -11.68
CA THR A 170 8.91 -16.95 -10.69
C THR A 170 8.85 -16.20 -9.37
N MET A 171 9.00 -16.92 -8.26
CA MET A 171 9.20 -16.36 -6.93
C MET A 171 10.44 -17.01 -6.32
N TYR A 172 11.48 -16.21 -6.08
CA TYR A 172 12.64 -16.65 -5.31
C TYR A 172 12.22 -16.86 -3.85
N VAL A 173 12.39 -18.10 -3.39
CA VAL A 173 12.16 -18.52 -2.01
C VAL A 173 13.51 -18.93 -1.46
N PHE A 174 14.02 -18.22 -0.44
CA PHE A 174 15.17 -18.72 0.31
C PHE A 174 14.77 -20.07 0.92
N GLU A 175 15.57 -21.12 0.68
CA GLU A 175 15.12 -22.48 0.96
C GLU A 175 15.13 -22.78 2.46
N GLU A 176 14.00 -23.29 2.95
CA GLU A 176 13.78 -23.59 4.36
C GLU A 176 13.03 -24.91 4.53
N GLN A 177 13.27 -25.60 5.64
CA GLN A 177 12.54 -26.82 5.98
C GLN A 177 11.31 -26.49 6.82
N VAL A 178 10.15 -27.02 6.43
CA VAL A 178 8.90 -27.00 7.19
C VAL A 178 8.35 -28.43 7.19
N ASP A 179 8.12 -28.99 8.38
CA ASP A 179 7.61 -30.36 8.60
C ASP A 179 8.36 -31.45 7.78
N GLY A 180 9.67 -31.28 7.63
CA GLY A 180 10.55 -32.20 6.90
C GLY A 180 10.51 -32.09 5.37
N LYS A 181 9.87 -31.05 4.82
CA LYS A 181 9.81 -30.75 3.38
C LYS A 181 10.39 -29.38 3.09
N LYS A 182 10.88 -29.19 1.86
CA LYS A 182 11.31 -27.87 1.39
C LYS A 182 10.12 -26.92 1.26
N LEU A 183 10.30 -25.66 1.64
CA LEU A 183 9.26 -24.63 1.50
C LEU A 183 8.92 -24.38 0.02
N THR A 184 9.89 -24.51 -0.90
CA THR A 184 9.62 -24.49 -2.35
C THR A 184 8.69 -25.61 -2.80
N GLU A 185 8.93 -26.85 -2.35
CA GLU A 185 8.11 -28.02 -2.66
C GLU A 185 6.69 -27.88 -2.09
N ILE A 186 6.54 -27.34 -0.89
CA ILE A 186 5.22 -27.04 -0.29
C ILE A 186 4.48 -25.99 -1.11
N ILE A 187 5.13 -24.87 -1.46
CA ILE A 187 4.49 -23.80 -2.24
C ILE A 187 4.10 -24.31 -3.63
N ASN A 188 4.96 -25.06 -4.32
CA ASN A 188 4.69 -25.57 -5.66
C ASN A 188 3.63 -26.69 -5.70
N SER A 189 3.40 -27.42 -4.60
CA SER A 189 2.43 -28.53 -4.55
C SER A 189 1.10 -28.19 -3.88
N THR A 190 1.08 -27.19 -2.99
CA THR A 190 -0.12 -26.77 -2.25
C THR A 190 -0.62 -25.37 -2.63
N HIS A 191 0.16 -24.64 -3.44
CA HIS A 191 -0.03 -23.24 -3.79
C HIS A 191 -0.26 -22.34 -2.57
N GLU A 192 0.51 -22.55 -1.49
CA GLU A 192 0.38 -21.82 -0.23
C GLU A 192 1.74 -21.65 0.44
N ASN A 193 2.03 -20.43 0.92
CA ASN A 193 3.21 -20.17 1.74
C ASN A 193 2.85 -20.36 3.22
N VAL A 194 2.76 -21.62 3.64
CA VAL A 194 2.32 -22.03 5.00
C VAL A 194 3.11 -21.39 6.14
N LYS A 195 4.35 -20.92 5.89
CA LYS A 195 5.20 -20.26 6.89
C LYS A 195 4.95 -18.76 6.99
N TYR A 196 4.81 -18.06 5.87
CA TYR A 196 4.81 -16.59 5.83
C TYR A 196 3.45 -15.97 5.51
N LEU A 197 2.53 -16.72 4.89
CA LEU A 197 1.16 -16.29 4.58
C LEU A 197 0.17 -17.48 4.66
N PRO A 198 0.03 -18.14 5.83
CA PRO A 198 -0.86 -19.28 6.00
C PRO A 198 -2.33 -18.92 5.76
N GLY A 199 -3.11 -19.85 5.23
CA GLY A 199 -4.54 -19.70 4.93
C GLY A 199 -4.85 -18.99 3.61
N HIS A 200 -3.84 -18.52 2.86
CA HIS A 200 -4.03 -17.81 1.59
C HIS A 200 -3.40 -18.56 0.43
N LYS A 201 -4.26 -19.00 -0.52
CA LYS A 201 -3.78 -19.61 -1.76
C LYS A 201 -3.18 -18.56 -2.71
N LEU A 202 -2.01 -18.93 -3.25
CA LEU A 202 -1.36 -18.29 -4.39
C LEU A 202 -1.95 -18.86 -5.70
N PRO A 203 -1.89 -18.12 -6.81
CA PRO A 203 -2.19 -18.65 -8.14
C PRO A 203 -1.24 -19.79 -8.54
N GLU A 204 -1.77 -20.79 -9.25
CA GLU A 204 -1.02 -21.98 -9.71
C GLU A 204 0.20 -21.64 -10.58
N ASN A 205 0.17 -20.48 -11.24
CA ASN A 205 1.22 -19.96 -12.11
C ASN A 205 2.35 -19.23 -11.35
N ILE A 206 2.28 -19.14 -10.02
CA ILE A 206 3.41 -18.75 -9.16
C ILE A 206 4.29 -19.97 -8.91
N VAL A 207 5.52 -19.94 -9.43
CA VAL A 207 6.50 -21.01 -9.26
C VAL A 207 7.58 -20.58 -8.26
N ALA A 208 7.64 -21.25 -7.11
CA ALA A 208 8.70 -21.09 -6.13
C ALA A 208 10.01 -21.73 -6.62
N VAL A 209 11.11 -20.97 -6.55
CA VAL A 209 12.44 -21.38 -7.03
C VAL A 209 13.48 -21.11 -5.92
N PRO A 210 14.33 -22.08 -5.54
CA PRO A 210 15.30 -21.93 -4.45
C PRO A 210 16.58 -21.19 -4.85
N ASP A 211 16.91 -21.13 -6.14
CA ASP A 211 18.05 -20.37 -6.64
C ASP A 211 17.61 -19.01 -7.21
N VAL A 212 18.25 -17.93 -6.76
CA VAL A 212 17.88 -16.57 -7.17
C VAL A 212 18.24 -16.27 -8.62
N VAL A 213 19.30 -16.89 -9.15
CA VAL A 213 19.75 -16.69 -10.52
C VAL A 213 18.81 -17.40 -11.49
N GLU A 214 18.42 -18.65 -11.21
CA GLU A 214 17.40 -19.38 -11.97
C GLU A 214 16.06 -18.63 -11.98
N ALA A 215 15.63 -18.11 -10.82
CA ALA A 215 14.40 -17.34 -10.72
C ALA A 215 14.42 -16.07 -11.60
N ALA A 216 15.56 -15.36 -11.63
CA ALA A 216 15.70 -14.03 -12.22
C ALA A 216 16.21 -13.99 -13.67
N LYS A 217 16.89 -15.04 -14.15
CA LYS A 217 17.66 -15.08 -15.41
C LYS A 217 16.95 -14.45 -16.61
N ASP A 218 15.73 -14.89 -16.87
CA ASP A 218 14.93 -14.50 -18.04
C ASP A 218 13.92 -13.38 -17.73
N ALA A 219 13.92 -12.81 -16.51
CA ALA A 219 12.91 -11.84 -16.09
C ALA A 219 13.14 -10.46 -16.70
N ASP A 220 12.07 -9.86 -17.23
CA ASP A 220 12.02 -8.48 -17.70
C ASP A 220 11.69 -7.52 -16.54
N ILE A 221 10.92 -8.00 -15.55
CA ILE A 221 10.61 -7.27 -14.32
C ILE A 221 11.12 -8.06 -13.10
N LEU A 222 11.93 -7.39 -12.27
CA LEU A 222 12.46 -7.90 -11.01
C LEU A 222 11.83 -7.15 -9.83
N ILE A 223 10.91 -7.80 -9.12
CA ILE A 223 10.18 -7.24 -7.98
C ILE A 223 10.95 -7.59 -6.69
N PHE A 224 11.66 -6.63 -6.11
CA PHE A 224 12.46 -6.84 -4.89
C PHE A 224 11.60 -6.65 -3.64
N VAL A 225 11.45 -7.73 -2.86
CA VAL A 225 10.56 -7.78 -1.69
C VAL A 225 11.17 -8.62 -0.54
N VAL A 226 12.45 -8.35 -0.28
CA VAL A 226 13.24 -8.89 0.85
C VAL A 226 13.49 -7.83 1.93
N PRO A 227 13.84 -8.22 3.17
CA PRO A 227 14.48 -7.32 4.13
C PRO A 227 15.74 -6.66 3.54
N HIS A 228 15.88 -5.35 3.72
CA HIS A 228 16.87 -4.50 3.04
C HIS A 228 18.33 -4.99 3.15
N GLN A 229 18.71 -5.55 4.30
CA GLN A 229 20.06 -6.06 4.58
C GLN A 229 20.53 -7.16 3.62
N PHE A 230 19.63 -7.85 2.91
CA PHE A 230 19.99 -8.89 1.96
C PHE A 230 20.32 -8.37 0.56
N ILE A 231 20.00 -7.11 0.22
CA ILE A 231 20.13 -6.59 -1.15
C ILE A 231 21.57 -6.60 -1.67
N ARG A 232 22.57 -6.28 -0.84
CA ARG A 232 23.98 -6.33 -1.28
C ARG A 232 24.43 -7.76 -1.65
N GLY A 233 24.01 -8.76 -0.88
CA GLY A 233 24.33 -10.17 -1.13
C GLY A 233 23.58 -10.77 -2.33
N LEU A 234 22.33 -10.34 -2.56
CA LEU A 234 21.56 -10.70 -3.77
C LEU A 234 22.13 -10.00 -5.01
N GLY A 235 22.56 -8.74 -4.86
CA GLY A 235 23.25 -7.96 -5.89
C GLY A 235 24.49 -8.67 -6.43
N GLN A 236 25.38 -9.14 -5.53
CA GLN A 236 26.56 -9.93 -5.88
C GLN A 236 26.21 -11.24 -6.61
N GLN A 237 25.11 -11.90 -6.25
CA GLN A 237 24.69 -13.16 -6.88
C GLN A 237 24.12 -12.94 -8.30
N LEU A 238 23.38 -11.85 -8.52
CA LEU A 238 22.65 -11.55 -9.75
C LEU A 238 23.44 -10.74 -10.78
N LEU A 239 24.47 -10.00 -10.36
CA LEU A 239 25.30 -9.16 -11.24
C LEU A 239 25.82 -9.96 -12.45
N GLY A 240 25.49 -9.49 -13.65
CA GLY A 240 25.89 -10.10 -14.92
C GLY A 240 25.13 -11.37 -15.32
N LYS A 241 24.14 -11.83 -14.53
CA LYS A 241 23.38 -13.07 -14.77
C LYS A 241 21.89 -12.86 -15.08
N ILE A 242 21.43 -11.61 -15.09
CA ILE A 242 20.07 -11.19 -15.46
C ILE A 242 20.06 -10.51 -16.84
N LYS A 243 18.88 -10.37 -17.46
CA LYS A 243 18.70 -9.56 -18.67
C LYS A 243 19.21 -8.12 -18.45
N LYS A 244 20.05 -7.63 -19.35
CA LYS A 244 20.51 -6.21 -19.38
C LYS A 244 19.37 -5.20 -19.63
N THR A 245 18.22 -5.68 -20.10
CA THR A 245 16.99 -4.92 -20.34
C THR A 245 15.98 -5.04 -19.20
N ALA A 246 16.30 -5.77 -18.12
CA ALA A 246 15.40 -5.90 -16.98
C ALA A 246 15.18 -4.56 -16.27
N VAL A 247 14.01 -4.38 -15.68
CA VAL A 247 13.68 -3.24 -14.81
C VAL A 247 13.42 -3.73 -13.39
N GLY A 248 13.96 -3.00 -12.41
CA GLY A 248 13.72 -3.25 -10.99
C GLY A 248 12.48 -2.52 -10.47
N LEU A 249 11.79 -3.15 -9.52
CA LEU A 249 10.74 -2.53 -8.71
C LEU A 249 10.93 -2.93 -7.24
N SER A 250 11.38 -2.00 -6.39
CA SER A 250 11.57 -2.21 -4.95
C SER A 250 10.28 -1.97 -4.18
N LEU A 251 9.92 -2.94 -3.34
CA LEU A 251 8.82 -2.87 -2.37
C LEU A 251 9.36 -2.77 -0.93
N ILE A 252 10.63 -2.41 -0.78
CA ILE A 252 11.41 -2.50 0.46
C ILE A 252 11.34 -1.18 1.21
N LYS A 253 10.59 -1.16 2.32
CA LYS A 253 10.40 0.01 3.18
C LYS A 253 11.56 0.18 4.17
N GLY A 254 12.63 0.85 3.75
CA GLY A 254 13.80 1.14 4.58
C GLY A 254 14.89 1.90 3.84
N PHE A 255 16.05 2.05 4.48
CA PHE A 255 17.28 2.60 3.90
C PHE A 255 18.44 1.64 4.15
N ASP A 256 19.53 1.80 3.41
CA ASP A 256 20.82 1.22 3.75
C ASP A 256 21.83 2.32 4.14
N VAL A 257 23.01 1.95 4.61
CA VAL A 257 24.08 2.89 4.98
C VAL A 257 25.06 3.01 3.82
N ALA A 258 25.29 4.23 3.34
CA ALA A 258 26.27 4.48 2.28
C ALA A 258 27.71 4.26 2.77
N GLU A 259 28.62 3.91 1.86
CA GLU A 259 30.03 3.59 2.18
C GLU A 259 30.79 4.74 2.85
N GLY A 260 30.39 6.00 2.61
CA GLY A 260 30.92 7.20 3.28
C GLY A 260 30.15 7.64 4.53
N GLY A 261 29.18 6.83 4.99
CA GLY A 261 28.16 7.23 5.95
C GLY A 261 26.99 7.99 5.30
N GLY A 262 25.89 8.12 6.04
CA GLY A 262 24.62 8.64 5.52
C GLY A 262 23.69 7.55 4.97
N MET A 263 22.52 7.97 4.47
CA MET A 263 21.47 7.06 3.99
C MET A 263 21.60 6.80 2.48
N GLU A 264 21.51 5.54 2.07
CA GLU A 264 21.44 5.08 0.67
C GLU A 264 20.02 4.52 0.42
N LEU A 265 19.33 5.01 -0.62
CA LEU A 265 18.01 4.47 -1.02
C LEU A 265 18.17 3.05 -1.58
N ILE A 266 17.18 2.19 -1.36
CA ILE A 266 17.25 0.79 -1.81
C ILE A 266 17.11 0.70 -3.34
N SER A 267 16.33 1.58 -3.98
CA SER A 267 16.31 1.70 -5.44
C SER A 267 17.68 2.07 -6.01
N HIS A 268 18.36 3.07 -5.42
CA HIS A 268 19.72 3.48 -5.80
C HIS A 268 20.74 2.36 -5.57
N LEU A 269 20.65 1.64 -4.45
CA LEU A 269 21.48 0.49 -4.13
C LEU A 269 21.30 -0.65 -5.16
N ILE A 270 20.05 -0.99 -5.51
CA ILE A 270 19.75 -1.99 -6.55
C ILE A 270 20.32 -1.56 -7.90
N THR A 271 20.13 -0.29 -8.29
CA THR A 271 20.66 0.24 -9.55
C THR A 271 22.18 0.18 -9.61
N LYS A 272 22.87 0.59 -8.53
CA LYS A 272 24.33 0.52 -8.38
C LYS A 272 24.87 -0.92 -8.41
N HIS A 273 24.21 -1.87 -7.75
CA HIS A 273 24.68 -3.26 -7.69
C HIS A 273 24.34 -4.11 -8.93
N LEU A 274 23.30 -3.78 -9.70
CA LEU A 274 22.83 -4.60 -10.82
C LEU A 274 22.95 -3.94 -12.20
N ASN A 275 23.21 -2.63 -12.28
CA ASN A 275 23.22 -1.85 -13.52
C ASN A 275 21.89 -1.89 -14.30
N ILE A 276 20.77 -1.91 -13.57
CA ILE A 276 19.41 -1.81 -14.11
C ILE A 276 18.66 -0.63 -13.46
N PRO A 277 17.73 0.04 -14.17
CA PRO A 277 16.90 1.07 -13.55
C PRO A 277 15.96 0.45 -12.50
N CYS A 278 15.99 0.96 -11.26
CA CYS A 278 15.08 0.54 -10.21
C CYS A 278 14.03 1.62 -9.94
N ASN A 279 12.80 1.18 -9.74
CA ASN A 279 11.62 1.99 -9.43
C ASN A 279 11.07 1.53 -8.06
N VAL A 280 10.04 2.18 -7.51
CA VAL A 280 9.50 1.81 -6.19
C VAL A 280 7.99 1.66 -6.16
N LEU A 281 7.49 0.81 -5.26
CA LEU A 281 6.08 0.70 -4.90
C LEU A 281 5.92 0.80 -3.38
N MET A 282 5.31 1.89 -2.90
CA MET A 282 5.11 2.17 -1.48
C MET A 282 3.67 2.65 -1.22
N GLY A 283 3.09 2.20 -0.11
CA GLY A 283 1.76 2.62 0.31
C GLY A 283 1.30 2.04 1.65
N ALA A 284 0.08 2.39 2.03
CA ALA A 284 -0.61 1.97 3.25
C ALA A 284 -1.14 0.53 3.12
N ASN A 285 -0.21 -0.42 3.05
CA ASN A 285 -0.49 -1.81 2.69
C ASN A 285 -0.04 -2.77 3.81
N LEU A 286 -1.01 -3.41 4.47
CA LEU A 286 -0.79 -4.55 5.35
C LEU A 286 -0.96 -5.84 4.55
N ALA A 287 0.04 -6.72 4.59
CA ALA A 287 0.13 -7.88 3.71
C ALA A 287 -1.04 -8.87 3.86
N ASN A 288 -1.44 -9.20 5.09
CA ASN A 288 -2.62 -10.03 5.35
C ASN A 288 -3.89 -9.39 4.75
N GLU A 289 -4.09 -8.07 4.92
CA GLU A 289 -5.29 -7.40 4.41
C GLU A 289 -5.36 -7.38 2.88
N VAL A 290 -4.20 -7.28 2.22
CA VAL A 290 -4.09 -7.42 0.77
C VAL A 290 -4.38 -8.86 0.32
N ALA A 291 -3.90 -9.87 1.06
CA ALA A 291 -4.19 -11.28 0.80
C ALA A 291 -5.67 -11.66 1.06
N GLU A 292 -6.33 -10.96 1.99
CA GLU A 292 -7.78 -10.97 2.26
C GLU A 292 -8.59 -10.11 1.26
N GLU A 293 -7.94 -9.50 0.26
CA GLU A 293 -8.56 -8.64 -0.77
C GLU A 293 -9.32 -7.43 -0.21
N LYS A 294 -8.89 -6.90 0.94
CA LYS A 294 -9.44 -5.66 1.50
C LYS A 294 -8.89 -4.45 0.73
N PHE A 295 -9.74 -3.45 0.52
CA PHE A 295 -9.37 -2.25 -0.23
C PHE A 295 -8.19 -1.52 0.40
N CYS A 296 -7.16 -1.24 -0.40
CA CYS A 296 -6.10 -0.30 -0.09
C CYS A 296 -5.55 0.37 -1.36
N GLU A 297 -4.77 1.44 -1.16
CA GLU A 297 -4.11 2.17 -2.24
C GLU A 297 -2.59 2.05 -2.11
N THR A 298 -1.88 2.15 -3.24
CA THR A 298 -0.42 2.18 -3.27
C THR A 298 0.08 3.16 -4.33
N THR A 299 1.29 3.67 -4.15
CA THR A 299 1.95 4.60 -5.07
C THR A 299 3.16 3.94 -5.69
N ILE A 300 3.24 3.96 -7.02
CA ILE A 300 4.43 3.57 -7.78
C ILE A 300 5.19 4.84 -8.18
N GLY A 301 6.42 4.98 -7.71
CA GLY A 301 7.36 5.99 -8.17
C GLY A 301 8.15 5.43 -9.37
N CYS A 302 7.97 6.01 -10.56
CA CYS A 302 8.58 5.55 -11.80
C CYS A 302 8.70 6.69 -12.83
N ARG A 303 9.93 7.01 -13.26
CA ARG A 303 10.22 8.12 -14.19
C ARG A 303 9.89 7.80 -15.66
N ASP A 304 9.90 6.53 -16.07
CA ASP A 304 9.47 6.12 -17.42
C ASP A 304 7.99 5.74 -17.42
N MET A 305 7.15 6.62 -17.96
CA MET A 305 5.70 6.42 -18.01
C MET A 305 5.25 5.21 -18.85
N LYS A 306 6.08 4.64 -19.74
CA LYS A 306 5.78 3.38 -20.43
C LYS A 306 5.92 2.20 -19.47
N VAL A 307 7.04 2.14 -18.74
CA VAL A 307 7.30 1.12 -17.72
C VAL A 307 6.28 1.24 -16.58
N ALA A 308 5.93 2.48 -16.20
CA ALA A 308 4.93 2.75 -15.16
C ALA A 308 3.52 2.24 -15.52
N GLN A 309 3.13 2.25 -16.80
CA GLN A 309 1.88 1.62 -17.26
C GLN A 309 1.94 0.10 -17.08
N THR A 310 3.04 -0.54 -17.49
CA THR A 310 3.25 -1.99 -17.29
C THR A 310 3.18 -2.37 -15.80
N PHE A 311 3.84 -1.61 -14.91
CA PHE A 311 3.74 -1.85 -13.47
C PHE A 311 2.32 -1.61 -12.94
N ARG A 312 1.63 -0.55 -13.40
CA ARG A 312 0.26 -0.27 -13.00
C ARG A 312 -0.66 -1.44 -13.33
N ASP A 313 -0.61 -1.95 -14.56
CA ASP A 313 -1.47 -3.04 -15.00
C ASP A 313 -1.12 -4.38 -14.33
N LEU A 314 0.15 -4.60 -13.97
CA LEU A 314 0.61 -5.78 -13.23
C LEU A 314 0.08 -5.80 -11.78
N PHE A 315 -0.06 -4.65 -11.12
CA PHE A 315 -0.47 -4.56 -9.71
C PHE A 315 -1.93 -4.16 -9.49
N GLN A 316 -2.57 -3.44 -10.43
CA GLN A 316 -3.94 -2.94 -10.25
C GLN A 316 -4.96 -4.08 -10.14
N THR A 317 -5.79 -4.03 -9.09
CA THR A 317 -7.00 -4.87 -8.94
C THR A 317 -8.17 -3.98 -8.48
N PRO A 318 -9.41 -4.50 -8.31
CA PRO A 318 -10.50 -3.71 -7.72
C PRO A 318 -10.21 -3.26 -6.28
N ASN A 319 -9.42 -4.04 -5.53
CA ASN A 319 -9.13 -3.82 -4.12
C ASN A 319 -7.69 -3.33 -3.86
N PHE A 320 -6.85 -3.29 -4.88
CA PHE A 320 -5.48 -2.77 -4.83
C PHE A 320 -5.33 -1.66 -5.88
N ARG A 321 -5.56 -0.42 -5.46
CA ARG A 321 -5.55 0.74 -6.35
C ARG A 321 -4.14 1.30 -6.52
N VAL A 322 -3.67 1.36 -7.77
CA VAL A 322 -2.33 1.88 -8.09
C VAL A 322 -2.42 3.33 -8.58
N VAL A 323 -1.73 4.21 -7.87
CA VAL A 323 -1.38 5.57 -8.31
C VAL A 323 0.05 5.54 -8.85
N VAL A 324 0.35 6.31 -9.89
CA VAL A 324 1.70 6.49 -10.45
C VAL A 324 2.14 7.94 -10.24
N VAL A 325 3.40 8.13 -9.86
CA VAL A 325 4.10 9.42 -9.85
C VAL A 325 5.50 9.25 -10.45
N ASP A 326 6.08 10.36 -10.93
CA ASP A 326 7.42 10.44 -11.51
C ASP A 326 8.55 10.53 -10.46
N ASP A 327 8.22 10.97 -9.23
CA ASP A 327 9.14 11.02 -8.10
C ASP A 327 9.33 9.64 -7.45
N VAL A 328 10.48 9.00 -7.72
CA VAL A 328 10.88 7.71 -7.14
C VAL A 328 11.33 7.89 -5.69
N ASP A 329 12.19 8.88 -5.49
CA ASP A 329 12.96 9.15 -4.28
C ASP A 329 12.01 9.53 -3.13
N ALA A 330 11.07 10.45 -3.36
CA ALA A 330 10.10 10.85 -2.34
C ALA A 330 9.15 9.70 -1.98
N VAL A 331 8.74 8.86 -2.93
CA VAL A 331 7.89 7.68 -2.64
C VAL A 331 8.62 6.70 -1.73
N GLU A 332 9.92 6.46 -1.98
CA GLU A 332 10.76 5.60 -1.16
C GLU A 332 11.00 6.18 0.25
N ILE A 333 11.34 7.47 0.33
CA ILE A 333 11.57 8.19 1.59
C ILE A 333 10.29 8.22 2.45
N CYS A 334 9.13 8.56 1.87
CA CYS A 334 7.83 8.47 2.55
C CYS A 334 7.54 7.04 3.03
N GLY A 335 7.88 6.03 2.21
CA GLY A 335 7.67 4.60 2.51
C GLY A 335 8.53 4.07 3.66
N ALA A 336 9.75 4.60 3.85
CA ALA A 336 10.69 4.25 4.90
C ALA A 336 10.43 5.03 6.21
N LEU A 337 10.42 6.38 6.15
CA LEU A 337 10.34 7.24 7.35
C LEU A 337 9.03 7.10 8.11
N LYS A 338 7.92 6.74 7.44
CA LYS A 338 6.62 6.49 8.11
C LYS A 338 6.73 5.50 9.28
N ASN A 339 7.70 4.58 9.25
CA ASN A 339 7.88 3.57 10.29
C ASN A 339 8.42 4.20 11.58
N ILE A 340 9.25 5.25 11.49
CA ILE A 340 9.73 6.03 12.63
C ILE A 340 8.55 6.80 13.26
N VAL A 341 7.73 7.44 12.42
CA VAL A 341 6.51 8.15 12.86
C VAL A 341 5.51 7.19 13.50
N ALA A 342 5.37 5.97 12.97
CA ALA A 342 4.52 4.92 13.54
C ALA A 342 5.03 4.42 14.91
N CYS A 343 6.34 4.32 15.11
CA CYS A 343 6.93 4.03 16.43
C CYS A 343 6.63 5.16 17.43
N GLY A 344 6.83 6.42 17.04
CA GLY A 344 6.50 7.58 17.89
C GLY A 344 5.01 7.64 18.27
N ALA A 345 4.13 7.43 17.30
CA ALA A 345 2.68 7.30 17.53
C ALA A 345 2.37 6.11 18.45
N GLY A 346 3.07 4.99 18.29
CA GLY A 346 3.01 3.79 19.14
C GLY A 346 3.42 4.04 20.59
N PHE A 347 4.38 4.92 20.85
CA PHE A 347 4.77 5.32 22.21
C PHE A 347 3.66 6.15 22.89
N VAL A 348 3.03 7.10 22.19
CA VAL A 348 1.85 7.82 22.70
C VAL A 348 0.71 6.84 23.02
N ASP A 349 0.48 5.88 22.12
CA ASP A 349 -0.48 4.78 22.25
C ASP A 349 -0.19 3.83 23.43
N GLY A 350 1.08 3.74 23.88
CA GLY A 350 1.54 2.96 25.03
C GLY A 350 1.49 3.74 26.34
N MET A 351 1.76 5.04 26.30
CA MET A 351 1.64 5.98 27.44
C MET A 351 0.19 6.36 27.74
N GLY A 352 -0.76 6.03 26.87
CA GLY A 352 -2.17 6.43 27.01
C GLY A 352 -2.43 7.91 26.71
N GLY A 353 -1.55 8.57 25.95
CA GLY A 353 -1.58 10.03 25.72
C GLY A 353 -2.76 10.54 24.87
N GLY A 354 -3.58 9.65 24.31
CA GLY A 354 -4.82 9.97 23.60
C GLY A 354 -4.65 10.50 22.17
N ASP A 355 -5.76 10.43 21.42
CA ASP A 355 -5.80 10.65 19.97
C ASP A 355 -5.24 12.03 19.55
N ASN A 356 -5.49 13.09 20.33
CA ASN A 356 -4.97 14.44 20.05
C ASN A 356 -3.43 14.50 20.09
N THR A 357 -2.82 13.86 21.09
CA THR A 357 -1.35 13.79 21.23
C THR A 357 -0.74 12.94 20.13
N LYS A 358 -1.42 11.85 19.76
CA LYS A 358 -1.01 10.97 18.66
C LYS A 358 -1.07 11.70 17.31
N ALA A 359 -2.13 12.43 17.04
CA ALA A 359 -2.27 13.27 15.85
C ALA A 359 -1.20 14.38 15.80
N ALA A 360 -0.83 14.97 16.95
CA ALA A 360 0.25 15.95 17.01
C ALA A 360 1.63 15.34 16.65
N VAL A 361 1.93 14.11 17.11
CA VAL A 361 3.15 13.38 16.74
C VAL A 361 3.14 12.97 15.26
N ILE A 362 2.02 12.48 14.73
CA ILE A 362 1.88 12.16 13.29
C ILE A 362 2.10 13.41 12.43
N ARG A 363 1.55 14.56 12.83
CA ARG A 363 1.72 15.85 12.14
C ARG A 363 3.15 16.38 12.22
N LEU A 364 3.85 16.19 13.34
CA LEU A 364 5.27 16.57 13.47
C LEU A 364 6.16 15.68 12.60
N GLY A 365 5.97 14.36 12.65
CA GLY A 365 6.68 13.42 11.77
C GLY A 365 6.50 13.76 10.29
N LEU A 366 5.30 14.17 9.86
CA LEU A 366 5.03 14.63 8.48
C LEU A 366 5.71 15.97 8.12
N MET A 367 6.23 16.72 9.08
CA MET A 367 7.03 17.93 8.84
C MET A 367 8.54 17.70 8.93
N GLU A 368 8.95 16.54 9.46
CA GLU A 368 10.35 16.08 9.53
C GLU A 368 10.71 15.14 8.36
N MET A 369 9.69 14.69 7.61
CA MET A 369 9.75 13.88 6.38
C MET A 369 9.78 14.73 5.11
#